data_AF-A0A936XEX0-F1
#
_entry.id   AF-A0A936XEX0-F1
#
_cell.length_a   1.000
_cell.length_b   1.000
_cell.length_c   1.000
_cell.angle_alpha   90.00
_cell.angle_beta   90.00
_cell.angle_gamma   90.00
#
_symmetry.space_group_name_H-M   'P 1'
#
loop_
_entity.id
_entity.type
_entity.pdbx_description
1 polymer ?
#
loop_
_entity_poly.entity_id
_entity_poly.type
_entity_poly.pdbx_seq_one_letter_code
_entity_poly.pdbx_strand_id
1 'polypeptide(L)'
;MEELGTVNVISSQLDDVIKQEIGGLRKLFIFDMDNTLLRGRFIDACAARYLFTDELARLREIENDPAVLTKRIAKLLKGIPMGELLKLAASIPIVDDAAT
;
A
#
# COMPACT_ATOMS: atom_id res chain seq x y z
N MET A 1 -42.83 -15.13 -34.23
CA MET A 1 -42.87 -15.64 -32.84
C MET A 1 -41.58 -16.39 -32.50
N GLU A 2 -41.00 -17.16 -33.43
CA GLU A 2 -39.67 -17.79 -33.27
C GLU A 2 -38.50 -16.80 -33.13
N GLU A 3 -38.47 -15.72 -33.92
CA GLU A 3 -37.39 -14.70 -33.88
C GLU A 3 -37.17 -14.08 -32.48
N LEU A 4 -38.25 -13.81 -31.73
CA LEU A 4 -38.17 -13.25 -30.38
C LEU A 4 -37.58 -14.25 -29.37
N GLY A 5 -37.85 -15.55 -29.57
CA GLY A 5 -37.26 -16.62 -28.77
C GLY A 5 -35.76 -16.75 -29.03
N THR A 6 -35.33 -16.65 -30.29
CA THR A 6 -33.93 -16.71 -30.67
C THR A 6 -33.11 -15.56 -30.09
N VAL A 7 -33.67 -14.34 -30.08
CA VAL A 7 -33.02 -13.15 -29.47
C VAL A 7 -32.83 -13.35 -27.96
N ASN A 8 -33.82 -13.90 -27.26
CA ASN A 8 -33.70 -14.18 -25.81
C ASN A 8 -32.62 -15.22 -25.51
N VAL A 9 -32.51 -16.27 -26.32
CA VAL A 9 -31.49 -17.31 -26.15
C VAL A 9 -30.09 -16.72 -26.37
N ILE A 10 -29.88 -15.92 -27.43
CA ILE A 10 -28.60 -15.27 -27.71
C ILE A 10 -28.22 -14.33 -26.55
N SER A 11 -29.16 -13.55 -26.03
CA SER A 11 -28.91 -12.65 -24.90
C SER A 11 -28.47 -13.41 -23.64
N SER A 12 -29.10 -14.54 -23.33
CA SER A 12 -28.73 -15.35 -22.17
C SER A 12 -27.33 -15.96 -22.27
N GLN A 13 -26.93 -16.39 -23.48
CA GLN A 13 -25.60 -16.93 -23.72
C GLN A 13 -24.51 -15.86 -23.60
N LEU A 14 -24.79 -14.63 -24.04
CA LEU A 14 -23.87 -13.50 -23.86
C LEU A 14 -23.67 -13.16 -22.38
N ASP A 15 -24.72 -13.18 -21.57
CA ASP A 15 -24.62 -12.95 -20.12
C ASP A 15 -23.75 -14.00 -19.42
N ASP A 16 -23.85 -15.27 -19.83
CA ASP A 16 -23.07 -16.36 -19.24
C ASP A 16 -21.57 -16.27 -19.62
N VAL A 17 -21.28 -15.90 -20.87
CA VAL A 17 -19.90 -15.64 -21.33
C VAL A 17 -19.28 -14.49 -20.53
N ILE A 18 -20.00 -13.38 -20.34
CA ILE A 18 -19.51 -12.24 -19.57
C ILE A 18 -19.22 -12.63 -18.11
N LYS A 19 -20.10 -13.42 -17.47
CA LYS A 19 -19.87 -13.92 -16.10
C LYS A 19 -18.64 -14.84 -16.01
N GLN A 20 -18.42 -15.69 -17.00
CA GLN A 20 -17.23 -16.56 -17.06
C GLN A 20 -15.95 -15.75 -17.24
N GLU A 21 -15.96 -14.77 -18.15
CA GLU A 21 -14.82 -13.87 -18.39
C GLU A 21 -14.49 -13.04 -17.13
N ILE A 22 -15.49 -12.50 -16.44
CA ILE A 22 -15.31 -11.77 -15.16
C ILE A 22 -14.81 -12.71 -14.06
N GLY A 23 -15.31 -13.95 -14.02
CA GLY A 23 -14.87 -14.98 -13.08
C GLY A 23 -13.42 -15.41 -13.28
N GLY A 24 -12.90 -15.30 -14.51
CA GLY A 24 -11.51 -15.59 -14.88
C GLY A 24 -10.53 -14.44 -14.65
N LEU A 25 -10.99 -13.25 -14.26
CA LEU A 25 -10.11 -12.10 -14.03
C LEU A 25 -9.19 -12.33 -12.83
N ARG A 26 -7.88 -12.19 -13.07
CA ARG A 26 -6.90 -12.11 -12.00
C ARG A 26 -7.05 -10.80 -11.25
N LYS A 27 -7.52 -10.88 -10.00
CA LYS A 27 -7.62 -9.72 -9.11
C LYS A 27 -6.24 -9.39 -8.53
N LEU A 28 -5.94 -8.10 -8.44
CA LEU A 28 -4.72 -7.58 -7.83
C LEU A 28 -5.09 -6.71 -6.63
N PHE A 29 -4.44 -6.97 -5.49
CA PHE A 29 -4.52 -6.13 -4.30
C PHE A 29 -3.15 -5.52 -4.05
N ILE A 30 -3.10 -4.20 -3.86
CA ILE A 30 -1.89 -3.46 -3.52
C ILE A 30 -2.15 -2.80 -2.17
N PHE A 31 -1.29 -3.09 -1.20
CA PHE A 31 -1.37 -2.51 0.14
C PHE A 31 -0.22 -1.53 0.33
N ASP A 32 -0.52 -0.38 0.94
CA ASP A 32 0.50 0.47 1.52
C ASP A 32 1.15 -0.22 2.73
N MET A 33 2.33 0.21 3.14
CA MET A 33 3.02 -0.35 4.30
C MET A 33 2.65 0.41 5.58
N ASP A 34 2.98 1.69 5.61
CA ASP A 34 2.89 2.52 6.81
C ASP A 34 1.42 2.71 7.22
N ASN A 35 1.11 2.45 8.49
CA ASN A 35 -0.26 2.48 9.02
C ASN A 35 -1.28 1.60 8.24
N THR A 36 -0.82 0.64 7.44
CA THR A 36 -1.67 -0.29 6.69
C THR A 36 -1.25 -1.73 6.98
N LEU A 37 -0.11 -2.18 6.46
CA LEU A 37 0.46 -3.49 6.83
C LEU A 37 1.24 -3.43 8.15
N LEU A 38 1.87 -2.30 8.43
CA LEU A 38 2.67 -2.07 9.63
C LEU A 38 1.87 -1.33 10.70
N ARG A 39 2.05 -1.71 11.96
CA ARG A 39 1.54 -0.99 13.13
C ARG A 39 2.39 0.24 13.41
N GLY A 40 2.09 1.31 12.69
CA GLY A 40 2.83 2.57 12.72
C GLY A 40 3.55 2.84 11.41
N ARG A 41 4.42 3.86 11.42
CA ARG A 41 5.22 4.25 10.26
C ARG A 41 6.69 3.94 10.48
N PHE A 42 7.37 3.39 9.47
CA PHE A 42 8.80 3.10 9.55
C PHE A 42 9.63 4.33 9.89
N ILE A 43 9.31 5.48 9.28
CA ILE A 43 10.08 6.70 9.52
C ILE A 43 9.89 7.25 10.93
N ASP A 44 8.72 7.08 11.54
CA ASP A 44 8.48 7.51 12.92
C ASP A 44 9.28 6.64 13.90
N ALA A 45 9.36 5.33 13.63
CA ALA A 45 10.21 4.42 14.38
C ALA A 45 11.70 4.81 14.26
N CYS A 46 12.16 5.17 13.06
CA CYS A 46 13.53 5.70 12.87
C CYS A 46 13.74 6.97 13.69
N ALA A 47 12.81 7.92 13.62
CA ALA A 47 12.93 9.21 14.30
C ALA A 47 13.04 9.05 15.82
N ALA A 48 12.24 8.15 16.40
CA ALA A 48 12.31 7.82 17.82
C ALA A 48 13.64 7.13 18.18
N ARG A 49 14.09 6.16 17.38
CA ARG A 49 15.34 5.39 17.60
C ARG A 49 16.59 6.27 17.53
N TYR A 50 16.63 7.21 16.59
CA TYR A 50 17.81 8.01 16.26
C TYR A 50 17.67 9.50 16.60
N LEU A 51 16.66 9.85 17.43
CA LEU A 51 16.48 11.16 18.05
C LEU A 51 16.31 12.33 17.06
N PHE A 52 15.56 12.12 15.98
CA PHE A 52 15.23 13.17 15.01
C PHE A 52 13.71 13.45 14.89
N THR A 53 12.92 13.09 15.90
CA THR A 53 11.46 13.30 15.93
C THR A 53 11.05 14.75 15.69
N ASP A 54 11.73 15.71 16.32
CA ASP A 54 11.40 17.13 16.19
C ASP A 54 11.69 17.65 14.77
N GLU A 55 12.80 17.21 14.18
CA GLU A 55 13.14 17.58 12.80
C GLU A 55 12.17 16.95 11.80
N LEU A 56 11.77 15.69 12.02
CA LEU A 56 10.75 15.04 11.21
C LEU A 56 9.40 15.78 11.29
N ALA A 57 8.98 16.20 12.48
CA ALA A 57 7.77 16.98 12.69
C ALA A 57 7.86 18.33 11.95
N ARG A 58 8.96 19.06 12.12
CA ARG A 58 9.21 20.33 11.44
C ARG A 58 9.17 20.17 9.91
N LEU A 59 9.80 19.14 9.35
CA LEU A 59 9.76 18.90 7.90
C LEU A 59 8.33 18.69 7.39
N ARG A 60 7.50 17.97 8.15
CA ARG A 60 6.08 17.75 7.80
C ARG A 60 5.25 19.03 7.85
N GLU A 61 5.63 20.01 8.68
CA GLU A 61 4.94 21.30 8.77
C GLU A 61 5.32 22.25 7.63
N ILE A 62 6.59 22.26 7.21
CA ILE A 62 7.11 23.28 6.29
C ILE A 62 7.13 22.86 4.82
N GLU A 63 7.15 21.55 4.54
CA GLU A 63 7.29 21.03 3.17
C GLU A 63 5.97 20.46 2.67
N ASN A 64 5.36 21.18 1.72
CA ASN A 64 4.06 20.83 1.15
C ASN A 64 4.17 19.85 -0.03
N ASP A 65 5.31 19.81 -0.71
CA ASP A 65 5.51 18.88 -1.83
C ASP A 65 5.88 17.48 -1.29
N PRO A 66 5.07 16.44 -1.56
CA PRO A 66 5.32 15.10 -1.00
C PRO A 66 6.65 14.47 -1.46
N ALA A 67 7.06 14.73 -2.71
CA ALA A 67 8.29 14.18 -3.26
C ALA A 67 9.52 14.88 -2.65
N VAL A 68 9.44 16.20 -2.44
CA VAL A 68 10.49 16.96 -1.75
C VAL A 68 10.55 16.56 -0.27
N LEU A 69 9.40 16.44 0.41
CA LEU A 69 9.31 15.99 1.80
C LEU A 69 10.00 14.63 1.98
N THR A 70 9.68 13.66 1.12
CA THR A 70 10.29 12.32 1.14
C THR A 70 11.82 12.40 0.99
N LYS A 71 12.32 13.21 0.06
CA LYS A 71 13.77 13.39 -0.16
C LYS A 71 14.45 14.06 1.03
N ARG A 72 13.80 15.03 1.69
CA ARG A 72 14.35 15.70 2.89
C ARG A 72 14.39 14.75 4.07
N ILE A 73 13.31 14.01 4.31
CA ILE A 73 13.25 12.96 5.33
C ILE A 73 14.36 11.92 5.12
N ALA A 74 14.59 11.47 3.88
CA ALA A 74 15.64 10.50 3.58
C ALA A 74 17.05 11.01 3.97
N LYS A 75 17.30 12.32 3.98
CA LYS A 75 18.58 12.89 4.44
C LYS A 75 18.79 12.70 5.95
N LEU A 76 17.72 12.61 6.74
CA LEU A 76 17.82 12.36 8.19
C LEU A 76 18.34 10.95 8.49
N LEU A 77 18.23 10.03 7.53
CA LEU A 77 18.75 8.67 7.66
C LEU A 77 20.25 8.56 7.32
N LYS A 78 20.88 9.66 6.87
CA LYS A 78 22.28 9.64 6.44
C LYS A 78 23.19 9.28 7.62
N GLY A 79 24.08 8.31 7.38
CA GLY A 79 25.03 7.83 8.38
C GLY A 79 24.52 6.65 9.21
N ILE A 80 23.24 6.28 9.08
CA ILE A 80 22.70 5.07 9.71
C ILE A 80 23.05 3.86 8.82
N PRO A 81 23.70 2.82 9.37
CA PRO A 81 24.01 1.62 8.60
C PRO A 81 22.73 0.93 8.12
N MET A 82 22.72 0.45 6.88
CA MET A 82 21.57 -0.28 6.31
C MET A 82 21.13 -1.46 7.19
N GLY A 83 22.09 -2.19 7.79
CA GLY A 83 21.78 -3.30 8.69
C GLY A 83 20.95 -2.88 9.92
N GLU A 84 21.17 -1.67 10.45
CA GLU A 84 20.38 -1.15 11.57
C GLU A 84 18.99 -0.68 11.13
N LEU A 85 18.86 -0.12 9.92
CA LEU A 85 17.56 0.19 9.32
C LEU A 85 16.73 -1.08 9.09
N LEU A 86 17.34 -2.15 8.56
CA LEU A 86 16.68 -3.45 8.35
C LEU A 86 16.25 -4.09 9.66
N LYS A 87 17.10 -4.08 10.69
CA LYS A 87 16.73 -4.59 12.02
C LYS A 87 15.55 -3.83 12.61
N LEU A 88 15.55 -2.50 12.47
CA LEU A 88 14.44 -1.67 12.94
C LEU A 88 13.15 -1.97 12.16
N ALA A 89 13.22 -2.06 10.83
CA ALA A 89 12.07 -2.42 10.01
C ALA A 89 11.47 -3.77 10.41
N ALA A 90 12.33 -4.79 10.66
CA ALA A 90 11.92 -6.11 11.10
C ALA A 90 11.30 -6.14 12.50
N SER A 91 11.55 -5.11 13.32
CA SER A 91 10.98 -5.00 14.67
C SER A 91 9.57 -4.39 14.70
N ILE A 92 9.12 -3.79 13.59
CA ILE A 92 7.80 -3.16 13.53
C ILE A 92 6.73 -4.24 13.38
N PRO A 93 5.75 -4.33 14.29
CA PRO A 93 4.71 -5.34 14.19
C PRO A 93 3.86 -5.17 12.93
N ILE A 94 3.49 -6.28 12.30
CA ILE A 94 2.47 -6.33 11.25
C ILE A 94 1.08 -6.25 11.91
N VAL A 95 0.07 -5.75 11.19
CA VAL A 95 -1.33 -5.79 11.65
C VAL A 95 -1.82 -7.23 11.79
N ASP A 96 -2.64 -7.51 12.80
CA ASP A 96 -2.95 -8.90 13.23
C ASP A 96 -3.61 -9.74 12.13
N ASP A 97 -4.38 -9.11 11.24
CA ASP A 97 -5.17 -9.75 10.18
C ASP A 97 -4.40 -9.90 8.85
N ALA A 98 -3.19 -9.36 8.75
CA ALA A 98 -2.37 -9.50 7.54
C ALA A 98 -1.47 -10.75 7.55
N ALA A 99 -1.20 -11.35 8.71
CA ALA A 99 -0.22 -12.42 8.88
C ALA A 99 -0.81 -13.82 9.14
N THR A 100 -2.11 -14.02 8.90
CA THR A 100 -2.80 -15.32 9.06
C THR A 100 -2.14 -16.47 8.30
#